data_AF-A0A927SR28-F1
#
_entry.id   AF-A0A927SR28-F1
#
_cell.length_a   1.000
_cell.length_b   1.000
_cell.length_c   1.000
_cell.angle_alpha   90.00
_cell.angle_beta   90.00
_cell.angle_gamma   90.00
#
_symmetry.space_group_name_H-M   'P 1'
#
loop_
_entity.id
_entity.type
_entity.pdbx_description
1 polymer ?
#
loop_
_entity_poly.entity_id
_entity_poly.type
_entity_poly.pdbx_seq_one_letter_code
_entity_poly.pdbx_strand_id
1 'polypeptide(L)'
;MKKISLMLIAIVIFMGIGTISFAADTIEEALGEVNILPGGVEMDYLIAGRGVQKLKYAYYNYTSKIDGENKEIPAYCVNVRPDRILF
;
A
#
# COMPACT_ATOMS: atom_id res chain seq x y z
N MET A 1 22.14 -42.72 1.05
CA MET A 1 21.03 -41.88 1.60
C MET A 1 21.39 -40.40 1.76
N LYS A 2 22.60 -40.02 2.21
CA LYS A 2 23.03 -38.61 2.35
C LYS A 2 22.91 -37.76 1.06
N LYS A 3 23.22 -38.33 -0.12
CA LYS A 3 23.15 -37.61 -1.40
C LYS A 3 21.72 -37.24 -1.82
N ILE A 4 20.76 -38.12 -1.57
CA ILE A 4 19.33 -37.89 -1.87
C ILE A 4 18.76 -36.86 -0.90
N SER A 5 19.12 -36.95 0.38
CA SER A 5 18.76 -35.96 1.40
C SER A 5 19.33 -34.56 1.07
N LEU A 6 20.57 -34.48 0.60
CA LEU A 6 21.18 -33.22 0.17
C LEU A 6 20.47 -32.61 -1.05
N MET A 7 20.09 -33.44 -2.02
CA MET A 7 19.38 -33.00 -3.23
C MET A 7 17.96 -32.48 -2.90
N LEU A 8 17.25 -33.15 -1.99
CA LEU A 8 15.95 -32.69 -1.50
C LEU A 8 16.06 -31.34 -0.77
N ILE A 9 17.08 -31.15 0.06
CA ILE A 9 17.33 -29.86 0.75
C ILE A 9 17.63 -28.75 -0.27
N ALA A 10 18.41 -29.02 -1.31
CA ALA A 10 18.71 -28.04 -2.36
C ALA A 10 17.45 -27.60 -3.13
N ILE A 11 16.53 -28.53 -3.41
CA ILE A 11 15.26 -28.23 -4.10
C ILE A 11 14.34 -27.37 -3.21
N VAL A 12 14.25 -27.67 -1.92
CA VAL A 12 13.46 -26.88 -0.96
C VAL A 12 14.03 -25.47 -0.82
N ILE A 13 15.35 -25.31 -0.79
CA ILE A 13 15.99 -23.99 -0.77
C ILE A 13 15.66 -23.24 -2.06
N PHE A 14 15.77 -23.87 -3.23
CA PHE A 14 15.49 -23.23 -4.52
C PHE A 14 14.02 -22.79 -4.68
N MET A 15 13.07 -23.59 -4.17
CA MET A 15 11.65 -23.22 -4.13
C MET A 15 11.31 -22.20 -3.03
N GLY A 16 12.10 -22.19 -1.95
CA GLY A 16 11.91 -21.35 -0.77
C GLY A 16 12.61 -19.98 -0.83
N ILE A 17 13.39 -19.71 -1.89
CA ILE A 17 13.80 -18.34 -2.22
C ILE A 17 12.56 -17.63 -2.75
N GLY A 18 11.68 -17.26 -1.81
CA GLY A 18 10.52 -16.43 -2.09
C GLY A 18 10.99 -15.22 -2.88
N THR A 19 10.17 -14.81 -3.84
CA THR A 19 10.32 -13.56 -4.58
C THR A 19 10.84 -12.50 -3.62
N ILE A 20 12.07 -12.05 -3.85
CA ILE A 20 12.68 -11.01 -3.03
C ILE A 20 11.73 -9.83 -3.14
N SER A 21 11.05 -9.49 -2.04
CA SER A 21 10.12 -8.37 -2.01
C SER A 21 10.96 -7.11 -2.05
N PHE A 22 11.30 -6.66 -3.25
CA PHE A 22 11.96 -5.38 -3.43
C PHE A 22 10.97 -4.28 -3.06
N ALA A 23 11.38 -3.39 -2.17
CA ALA A 23 10.71 -2.11 -2.05
C ALA A 23 10.92 -1.39 -3.39
N ALA A 24 9.88 -0.72 -3.88
CA ALA A 24 10.01 0.12 -5.06
C ALA A 24 10.99 1.26 -4.78
N ASP A 25 11.88 1.55 -5.73
CA ASP A 25 12.93 2.56 -5.56
C ASP A 25 12.39 3.98 -5.73
N THR A 26 11.20 4.13 -6.34
CA THR A 26 10.53 5.42 -6.52
C THR A 26 9.08 5.39 -6.04
N ILE A 27 8.52 6.56 -5.78
CA ILE A 27 7.11 6.72 -5.39
C ILE A 27 6.21 6.24 -6.53
N GLU A 28 6.56 6.56 -7.77
CA GLU A 28 5.80 6.16 -8.96
C GLU A 28 5.76 4.65 -9.13
N GLU A 29 6.86 3.95 -8.83
CA GLU A 29 6.92 2.48 -8.89
C GLU A 29 6.22 1.83 -7.68
N ALA A 30 6.18 2.50 -6.53
CA ALA A 30 5.48 2.04 -5.33
C ALA A 30 3.95 2.15 -5.40
N LEU A 31 3.45 3.13 -6.14
CA LEU A 31 2.01 3.42 -6.29
C LEU A 31 1.30 2.45 -7.25
N GLY A 32 2.04 1.71 -8.07
CA GLY A 32 1.48 0.72 -8.99
C GLY A 32 0.44 1.30 -9.95
N GLU A 33 -0.69 0.61 -10.14
CA GLU A 33 -1.76 1.02 -11.07
C GLU A 33 -2.56 2.25 -10.57
N VAL A 34 -2.46 2.60 -9.28
CA VAL A 34 -3.23 3.69 -8.66
C VAL A 34 -2.30 4.81 -8.20
N ASN A 35 -2.23 5.87 -9.00
CA ASN A 35 -1.45 7.07 -8.65
C ASN A 35 -2.11 7.85 -7.51
N ILE A 36 -1.63 7.65 -6.26
CA ILE A 36 -2.01 8.46 -5.10
C ILE A 36 -1.19 9.74 -5.10
N LEU A 37 -1.83 10.88 -5.32
CA LEU A 37 -1.20 12.18 -5.42
C LEU A 37 -1.34 12.96 -4.09
N PRO A 38 -0.30 13.69 -3.66
CA PRO A 38 -0.44 14.63 -2.56
C PRO A 38 -1.30 15.81 -3.03
N GLY A 39 -2.38 16.10 -2.29
CA GLY A 39 -3.26 17.24 -2.55
C GLY A 39 -2.66 18.60 -2.22
N GLY A 40 -1.43 18.65 -1.68
CA GLY A 40 -0.73 19.89 -1.35
C GLY A 40 -1.36 20.72 -0.22
N VAL A 41 -2.48 20.26 0.35
CA VAL A 41 -3.26 20.94 1.38
C VAL A 41 -3.31 20.07 2.62
N GLU A 42 -3.06 20.68 3.79
CA GLU A 42 -3.34 20.05 5.08
C GLU A 42 -4.81 20.28 5.43
N MET A 43 -5.51 19.21 5.78
CA MET A 43 -6.89 19.26 6.22
C MET A 43 -7.01 18.82 7.68
N ASP A 44 -7.98 19.41 8.36
CA ASP A 44 -8.34 19.06 9.73
C ASP A 44 -9.31 17.87 9.69
N TYR A 45 -8.91 16.72 10.25
CA TYR A 45 -9.74 15.53 10.38
C TYR A 45 -10.20 15.34 11.82
N LEU A 46 -11.48 15.04 11.96
CA LEU A 46 -12.05 14.61 13.22
C LEU A 46 -11.89 13.10 13.36
N ILE A 47 -11.13 12.67 14.37
CA ILE A 47 -10.91 11.25 14.66
C ILE A 47 -11.81 10.85 15.83
N ALA A 48 -12.64 9.83 15.67
CA ALA A 48 -13.51 9.36 16.74
C ALA A 48 -12.71 9.00 18.01
N GLY A 49 -13.04 9.65 19.13
CA GLY A 49 -12.32 9.47 20.40
C GLY A 49 -11.02 10.26 20.53
N ARG A 50 -10.67 11.10 19.55
CA ARG A 50 -9.59 12.11 19.63
C ARG A 50 -10.13 13.48 19.19
N GLY A 51 -9.38 14.52 19.47
CA GLY A 51 -9.67 15.86 18.94
C GLY A 51 -9.37 15.95 17.44
N VAL A 52 -9.49 17.17 16.92
CA VAL A 52 -9.10 17.49 15.54
C VAL A 52 -7.60 17.25 15.34
N GLN A 53 -7.23 16.58 14.25
CA GLN A 53 -5.85 16.32 13.84
C GLN A 53 -5.61 16.84 12.42
N LYS A 54 -4.41 17.38 12.18
CA LYS A 54 -4.00 17.82 10.84
C LYS A 54 -3.43 16.65 10.07
N LEU A 55 -3.97 16.39 8.88
CA LEU A 55 -3.45 15.40 7.96
C LEU A 55 -3.29 15.95 6.56
N LYS A 56 -2.26 15.45 5.88
CA LYS A 56 -2.00 15.78 4.49
C LYS A 56 -3.04 15.09 3.62
N TYR A 57 -3.77 15.88 2.83
CA TYR A 57 -4.74 15.33 1.91
C TYR A 57 -4.04 14.55 0.81
N ALA A 58 -4.50 13.32 0.55
CA ALA A 58 -4.02 12.47 -0.52
C ALA A 58 -5.24 11.91 -1.27
N TYR A 59 -5.14 11.79 -2.59
CA TYR A 59 -6.24 11.36 -3.45
C TYR A 59 -5.73 10.54 -4.62
N TYR A 60 -6.62 9.80 -5.27
CA TYR A 60 -6.37 9.22 -6.59
C TYR A 60 -7.48 9.60 -7.55
N ASN A 61 -7.13 9.71 -8.84
CA ASN A 61 -8.10 9.98 -9.89
C ASN A 61 -8.74 8.68 -10.37
N TYR A 62 -10.06 8.65 -10.39
CA TYR A 62 -10.85 7.53 -10.90
C TYR A 62 -11.71 7.97 -12.07
N THR A 63 -11.55 7.32 -13.22
CA THR A 63 -12.42 7.54 -14.37
C THR A 63 -13.64 6.62 -14.26
N SER A 64 -14.84 7.20 -14.17
CA SER A 64 -16.10 6.45 -14.15
C SER A 64 -16.25 5.66 -15.44
N LYS A 65 -16.49 4.34 -15.34
CA LYS A 65 -16.75 3.49 -16.51
C LYS A 65 -18.09 3.78 -17.18
N ILE A 66 -19.00 4.49 -16.50
CA ILE A 66 -20.35 4.79 -16.97
C ILE A 66 -20.38 6.13 -17.69
N ASP A 67 -19.80 7.16 -17.07
CA ASP A 67 -19.92 8.55 -17.52
C ASP A 67 -18.63 9.09 -18.17
N GLY A 68 -17.52 8.35 -18.04
CA GLY A 68 -16.18 8.80 -18.49
C GLY A 68 -15.59 9.96 -17.68
N GLU A 69 -16.30 10.45 -16.65
CA GLU A 69 -15.83 11.56 -15.82
C GLU A 69 -14.70 11.14 -14.89
N ASN A 70 -13.68 12.00 -14.79
CA ASN A 70 -12.62 11.89 -13.80
C ASN A 70 -13.12 12.42 -12.46
N LYS A 71 -13.07 11.56 -11.43
CA LYS A 71 -13.45 11.89 -10.07
C LYS A 71 -12.24 11.78 -9.18
N GLU A 72 -12.08 12.78 -8.33
CA GLU A 72 -11.08 12.79 -7.27
C GLU A 72 -11.60 11.99 -6.08
N ILE A 73 -10.92 10.91 -5.71
CA ILE A 73 -11.30 10.05 -4.59
C ILE A 73 -10.23 10.14 -3.50
N PRO A 74 -10.60 10.50 -2.25
CA PRO A 74 -9.65 10.58 -1.16
C PRO A 74 -9.05 9.20 -0.83
N ALA A 75 -7.74 9.17 -0.60
CA ALA A 75 -7.02 7.99 -0.15
C ALA A 75 -6.67 8.11 1.33
N TYR A 76 -6.82 7.01 2.09
CA TYR A 76 -6.45 6.95 3.50
C TYR A 76 -5.80 5.60 3.83
N CYS A 77 -4.81 5.61 4.72
CA CYS A 77 -4.22 4.39 5.23
C CYS A 77 -5.17 3.75 6.25
N VAL A 78 -5.51 2.48 6.06
CA VAL A 78 -6.26 1.72 7.06
C VAL A 78 -5.28 0.87 7.84
N ASN A 79 -5.17 1.11 9.15
CA ASN A 79 -4.45 0.19 10.01
C ASN A 79 -5.36 -0.99 10.38
N VAL A 80 -4.96 -2.20 10.00
CA VAL A 80 -5.64 -3.46 10.38
C VAL A 80 -5.46 -3.83 11.85
N ARG A 81 -4.59 -3.12 12.58
CA ARG A 81 -4.49 -3.23 14.02
C ARG A 81 -5.56 -2.37 14.71
N PRO A 82 -6.50 -2.98 15.46
CA PRO A 82 -7.64 -2.27 16.03
C PRO A 82 -7.26 -1.28 17.14
N ASP A 83 -6.05 -1.35 17.68
CA ASP A 83 -5.58 -0.48 18.77
C ASP A 83 -5.09 0.90 18.30
N ARG A 84 -4.91 1.12 16.98
CA ARG A 84 -4.41 2.40 16.47
C ARG A 84 -4.84 2.67 15.04
N ILE A 85 -5.89 3.46 14.83
CA ILE A 85 -6.14 4.05 13.50
C ILE A 85 -5.06 5.12 13.28
N LEU A 86 -4.10 4.82 12.41
CA LEU A 86 -3.15 5.81 11.89
C LEU A 86 -3.77 6.35 10.61
N PHE A 87 -4.28 7.57 10.69
CA PHE A 87 -4.48 8.40 9.52
C PHE A 87 -3.14 9.06 9.18
#